data_AF-J9DK11-F1
#
_entry.id   AF-J9DK11-F1
#
_cell.length_a   1.000
_cell.length_b   1.000
_cell.length_c   1.000
_cell.angle_alpha   90.00
_cell.angle_beta   90.00
_cell.angle_gamma   90.00
#
_symmetry.space_group_name_H-M   'P 1'
#
loop_
_entity.id
_entity.type
_entity.pdbx_description
1 polymer ?
#
loop_
_entity_poly.entity_id
_entity_poly.type
_entity_poly.pdbx_seq_one_letter_code
_entity_poly.pdbx_strand_id
1 'polypeptide(L)' 'MDISFFFLPFCLFHQLMLISAGRDFYKILKVPRSASRNQIKKAYRTLAKEFHPDKRNNDPLAQENSRI' A
#
# COMPACT_ATOMS: atom_id res chain seq x y z
N MET A 1 41.18 23.04 -1.50
CA MET A 1 40.15 22.59 -0.55
C MET A 1 39.16 21.77 -1.34
N ASP A 2 39.20 20.46 -1.17
CA ASP A 2 38.49 19.51 -2.04
C ASP A 2 37.01 19.41 -1.65
N ILE A 3 36.16 19.82 -2.59
CA ILE A 3 34.69 19.86 -2.47
C ILE A 3 34.11 18.44 -2.25
N SER A 4 34.86 17.39 -2.59
CA SER A 4 34.52 15.98 -2.46
C SER A 4 34.17 15.54 -1.03
N PHE A 5 34.66 16.25 0.00
CA PHE A 5 34.39 15.93 1.40
C PHE A 5 32.95 16.28 1.83
N PHE A 6 32.29 17.21 1.13
CA PHE A 6 30.91 17.60 1.42
C PHE A 6 29.87 16.67 0.75
N PHE A 7 30.24 16.01 -0.34
CA PHE A 7 29.33 15.13 -1.08
C PHE A 7 29.16 13.73 -0.46
N LEU A 8 30.18 13.22 0.24
CA LEU A 8 30.16 11.92 0.92
C LEU A 8 29.09 11.81 2.03
N PRO A 9 28.97 12.75 2.98
CA PRO A 9 27.91 12.72 3.98
C PRO A 9 26.53 13.09 3.40
N PHE A 10 26.49 13.88 2.32
CA PHE A 10 25.24 14.25 1.63
C PHE A 10 24.63 13.05 0.88
N CYS A 11 25.46 12.22 0.25
CA CYS A 11 25.02 10.98 -0.39
C CYS A 11 24.45 9.99 0.64
N LEU A 12 25.08 9.87 1.81
CA LEU A 12 24.66 8.96 2.86
C LEU A 12 23.36 9.42 3.54
N PHE A 13 23.17 10.73 3.69
CA PHE A 13 21.94 11.33 4.19
C PHE A 13 20.76 11.19 3.19
N HIS A 14 21.04 11.31 1.88
CA HIS A 14 20.05 11.12 0.83
C HIS A 14 19.60 9.66 0.69
N GLN A 15 20.50 8.70 0.93
CA GLN A 15 20.19 7.26 0.89
C GLN A 15 19.24 6.81 2.02
N LEU A 16 19.15 7.58 3.12
CA LEU A 16 18.33 7.24 4.29
C LEU A 16 16.82 7.50 4.07
N MET A 17 16.44 8.37 3.12
CA MET A 17 15.03 8.73 2.86
C MET A 17 14.24 7.67 2.07
N LEU A 18 14.89 6.60 1.60
CA LEU A 18 14.24 5.61 0.72
C LEU A 18 13.49 4.50 1.47
N ILE A 19 13.68 4.36 2.80
CA ILE A 19 13.20 3.22 3.56
C ILE A 19 11.86 3.55 4.23
N SER A 20 10.76 3.57 3.48
CA SER A 20 9.39 3.62 4.07
C SER A 20 8.28 3.04 3.19
N ALA A 21 8.59 2.13 2.26
CA ALA A 21 7.60 1.50 1.39
C ALA A 21 7.19 0.08 1.85
N GLY A 22 6.86 -0.09 3.14
CA GLY A 22 6.25 -1.32 3.63
C GLY A 22 4.73 -1.28 3.45
N ARG A 23 4.14 -2.19 2.66
CA ARG A 23 2.67 -2.31 2.55
C ARG A 23 2.10 -2.71 3.92
N ASP A 24 1.39 -1.79 4.57
CA ASP A 24 0.71 -2.04 5.85
C ASP A 24 -0.56 -2.87 5.61
N PHE A 25 -0.47 -4.20 5.72
CA PHE A 25 -1.61 -5.11 5.57
C PHE A 25 -2.74 -4.83 6.57
N TYR A 26 -2.39 -4.39 7.79
CA TYR A 26 -3.35 -3.99 8.81
C TYR A 26 -4.14 -2.75 8.40
N LYS A 27 -3.50 -1.78 7.73
CA LYS A 27 -4.19 -0.60 7.18
C LYS A 27 -5.09 -0.98 6.01
N ILE A 28 -4.65 -1.87 5.12
CA ILE A 28 -5.45 -2.38 3.99
C ILE A 28 -6.72 -3.07 4.50
N LEU A 29 -6.57 -3.92 5.52
CA LEU A 29 -7.69 -4.61 6.15
C LEU A 29 -8.50 -3.73 7.11
N LYS A 30 -8.11 -2.45 7.31
CA LYS A 30 -8.72 -1.50 8.26
C LYS A 30 -8.86 -2.07 9.68
N VAL A 31 -7.84 -2.81 10.13
CA VAL A 31 -7.79 -3.41 11.47
C VAL A 31 -6.58 -2.90 12.25
N PRO A 32 -6.66 -2.81 13.59
CA PRO A 32 -5.50 -2.48 14.42
C PRO A 32 -4.45 -3.59 14.34
N ARG A 33 -3.18 -3.27 14.61
CA ARG A 33 -2.09 -4.27 14.68
C ARG A 33 -2.29 -5.31 15.80
N SER A 34 -3.11 -4.99 16.80
CA SER A 34 -3.51 -5.88 17.88
C SER A 34 -4.71 -6.78 17.53
N ALA A 35 -5.21 -6.73 16.29
CA ALA A 35 -6.40 -7.48 15.90
C ALA A 35 -6.19 -8.99 16.01
N SER A 36 -7.21 -9.68 16.55
CA SER A 36 -7.24 -11.14 16.62
C SER A 36 -7.45 -11.75 15.23
N ARG A 37 -7.01 -13.01 15.04
CA ARG A 37 -7.24 -13.79 13.81
C ARG A 37 -8.70 -13.77 13.36
N ASN A 38 -9.64 -13.80 14.30
CA ASN A 38 -11.08 -13.74 14.00
C ASN A 38 -11.50 -12.39 13.41
N GLN A 39 -10.94 -11.29 13.90
CA GLN A 39 -11.21 -9.94 13.40
C GLN A 39 -10.62 -9.75 12.00
N ILE A 40 -9.40 -10.24 11.77
CA ILE A 40 -8.75 -10.24 10.45
C ILE A 40 -9.60 -11.01 9.44
N LYS A 41 -10.04 -12.23 9.78
CA LYS A 41 -10.88 -13.06 8.91
C LYS A 41 -12.22 -12.41 8.59
N LYS A 42 -12.83 -11.73 9.56
CA LYS A 42 -14.08 -10.98 9.38
C LYS A 42 -13.88 -9.79 8.43
N ALA A 43 -12.86 -8.97 8.67
CA ALA A 43 -12.53 -7.81 7.84
C ALA A 43 -12.22 -8.21 6.39
N TYR A 44 -11.43 -9.28 6.20
CA TYR A 44 -11.15 -9.82 4.86
C TYR A 44 -12.43 -10.25 4.13
N ARG A 45 -13.33 -10.99 4.80
CA ARG A 45 -14.59 -11.43 4.17
C ARG A 45 -15.50 -10.27 3.78
N THR A 46 -15.52 -9.19 4.57
CA THR A 46 -16.28 -7.99 4.24
C THR A 46 -15.72 -7.29 3.01
N LEU A 47 -14.41 -7.04 2.99
CA LEU A 47 -13.73 -6.41 1.86
C LEU A 47 -13.83 -7.27 0.59
N ALA A 48 -13.67 -8.59 0.69
CA ALA A 48 -13.81 -9.50 -0.44
C ALA A 48 -15.21 -9.45 -1.07
N LYS A 49 -16.26 -9.22 -0.28
CA LYS A 49 -17.64 -9.03 -0.78
C LYS A 49 -17.86 -7.67 -1.43
N GLU A 50 -17.18 -6.64 -0.95
CA GLU A 50 -17.26 -5.28 -1.48
C GLU A 50 -16.53 -5.17 -2.83
N PHE A 51 -15.36 -5.78 -2.94
CA PHE A 51 -14.55 -5.82 -4.17
C PHE A 51 -14.85 -7.03 -5.07
N HIS A 52 -15.85 -7.85 -4.74
CA HIS A 52 -16.20 -8.99 -5.57
C HIS A 52 -16.67 -8.50 -6.96
N PRO A 53 -16.07 -8.96 -8.07
CA PRO A 53 -16.39 -8.45 -9.41
C PRO A 53 -17.84 -8.69 -9.80
N ASP A 54 -18.47 -9.72 -9.23
CA ASP A 54 -19.90 -10.04 -9.40
C ASP A 54 -20.85 -8.91 -8.96
N LYS A 55 -20.42 -8.07 -8.01
CA LYS A 55 -21.18 -6.89 -7.58
C LYS A 55 -20.92 -5.65 -8.46
N ARG A 56 -19.85 -5.67 -9.26
CA ARG A 56 -19.43 -4.56 -10.14
C ARG A 56 -19.89 -4.75 -11.59
N ASN A 57 -20.91 -5.58 -11.81
CA ASN A 57 -21.54 -5.77 -13.12
C ASN A 57 -22.50 -4.62 -13.52
N ASN A 58 -22.63 -3.57 -12.69
CA ASN A 58 -23.46 -2.39 -12.97
C ASN A 58 -22.67 -1.07 -13.00
N ASP A 59 -21.34 -1.10 -13.16
CA ASP A 59 -20.54 0.12 -13.40
C ASP A 59 -20.05 0.16 -14.86
N PRO A 60 -20.65 0.96 -15.74
CA PRO A 60 -20.18 1.16 -17.12
C PRO A 60 -18.79 1.83 -17.20
N LEU A 61 -18.24 2.29 -16.07
CA LEU A 61 -16.89 2.88 -15.96
C LEU A 61 -15.77 1.82 -15.86
N ALA A 62 -16.09 0.55 -15.69
CA ALA A 62 -15.09 -0.53 -15.60
C ALA A 62 -14.47 -0.91 -16.96
N GLN A 63 -14.97 -0.37 -18.07
CA GLN A 63 -14.54 -0.70 -19.43
C GLN A 63 -13.48 0.25 -20.02
N GLU A 64 -13.24 1.42 -19.39
CA GLU A 64 -12.30 2.43 -19.90
C GLU A 64 -10.82 2.06 -19.65
N ASN A 65 -10.53 1.28 -18.60
CA ASN A 65 -9.14 1.05 -18.15
C ASN A 65 -8.48 -0.23 -18.71
N SER A 66 -9.06 -0.85 -19.74
CA SER A 66 -8.50 -2.03 -20.42
C SER A 66 -8.11 -1.80 -21.88
N ARG A 67 -8.08 -0.54 -22.33
CA ARG A 67 -7.52 -0.13 -23.63
C ARG A 67 -6.42 0.91 -23.44
N ILE A 68 -5.26 0.47 -22.99
CA ILE A 68 -3.98 1.15 -23.26
C ILE A 68 -2.94 0.08 -23.56
#